data_AF-A0A329W7M4-F1
#
_entry.id   AF-A0A329W7M4-F1
#
_cell.length_a   1.000
_cell.length_b   1.000
_cell.length_c   1.000
_cell.angle_alpha   90.00
_cell.angle_beta   90.00
_cell.angle_gamma   90.00
#
_symmetry.space_group_name_H-M   'P 1'
#
loop_
_entity.id
_entity.type
_entity.pdbx_description
1 polymer ?
#
loop_
_entity_poly.entity_id
_entity_poly.type
_entity_poly.pdbx_seq_one_letter_code
_entity_poly.pdbx_strand_id
1 'polypeptide(L)'
;MKTLLPLFGWEEASIDDYRECYRMYGGGLATHPIVLDFIHKHFKCGEKYYVRRNSDRLLTAAICVWRGKFLANDPCTPLSKYIRIAIPNDELIISAARECRFILPIKSKFISPLNIKNVINSTYIFNANRRVCIAKELGNEGISIKSQNKYKDRLKRFLKAGGKIVDCESFSPREIADIYFSLTEKRWGSCCVDRELTQELFELIQPLIWGNILFYKDKPCAFHFITKTFTSEHTIFEFIQAGMDISDELRKHSIGSLLIWSNIEKAHSQYENARYSFGCPSREYKLRWCNLQPIGRILSL
;
A
#
# COMPACT_ATOMS: atom_id res chain seq x y z
N MET A 1 -28.15 -10.22 4.72
CA MET A 1 -27.80 -11.55 4.20
C MET A 1 -26.84 -12.18 5.21
N LYS A 2 -27.17 -13.34 5.79
CA LYS A 2 -26.27 -14.04 6.72
C LYS A 2 -25.03 -14.50 5.93
N THR A 3 -23.84 -14.29 6.49
CA THR A 3 -22.57 -14.68 5.86
C THR A 3 -22.39 -16.19 6.04
N LEU A 4 -21.70 -16.87 5.12
CA LEU A 4 -21.36 -18.29 5.27
C LEU A 4 -20.10 -18.50 6.12
N LEU A 5 -19.44 -17.42 6.55
CA LEU A 5 -18.16 -17.45 7.27
C LEU A 5 -18.18 -18.39 8.50
N PRO A 6 -19.21 -18.40 9.36
CA PRO A 6 -19.27 -19.33 10.50
C PRO A 6 -19.20 -20.81 10.12
N LEU A 7 -19.75 -21.19 8.96
CA LEU A 7 -19.70 -22.58 8.48
C LEU A 7 -18.28 -23.01 8.07
N PHE A 8 -17.38 -22.06 7.86
CA PHE A 8 -15.99 -22.29 7.47
C PHE A 8 -15.00 -21.91 8.59
N GLY A 9 -15.46 -21.92 9.84
CA GLY A 9 -14.61 -21.74 11.03
C GLY A 9 -14.14 -20.31 11.28
N TRP A 10 -14.93 -19.33 10.84
CA TRP A 10 -14.75 -17.91 11.17
C TRP A 10 -15.74 -17.48 12.25
N GLU A 11 -15.22 -16.91 13.34
CA GLU A 11 -16.00 -16.38 14.45
C GLU A 11 -16.20 -14.88 14.25
N GLU A 12 -17.44 -14.38 14.38
CA GLU A 12 -17.69 -12.93 14.42
C GLU A 12 -17.00 -12.35 15.65
N ALA A 13 -16.32 -11.22 15.49
CA ALA A 13 -15.38 -10.71 16.48
C ALA A 13 -15.47 -9.20 16.65
N SER A 14 -14.81 -8.70 17.69
CA SER A 14 -14.66 -7.27 17.93
C SER A 14 -13.56 -6.66 17.04
N ILE A 15 -13.52 -5.33 16.97
CA ILE A 15 -12.38 -4.61 16.39
C ILE A 15 -11.09 -4.87 17.19
N ASP A 16 -11.18 -5.15 18.48
CA ASP A 16 -10.01 -5.39 19.32
C ASP A 16 -9.39 -6.76 19.03
N ASP A 17 -10.20 -7.80 18.78
CA ASP A 17 -9.71 -9.08 18.27
C ASP A 17 -9.00 -8.91 16.90
N TYR A 18 -9.56 -8.08 16.02
CA TYR A 18 -8.96 -7.78 14.73
C TYR A 18 -7.61 -7.06 14.88
N ARG A 19 -7.55 -6.05 15.76
CA ARG A 19 -6.31 -5.30 16.07
C ARG A 19 -5.23 -6.22 16.62
N GLU A 20 -5.59 -7.11 17.53
CA GLU A 20 -4.65 -8.06 18.11
C GLU A 20 -4.10 -9.01 17.04
N CYS A 21 -4.96 -9.52 16.16
CA CYS A 21 -4.50 -10.37 15.07
C CYS A 21 -3.60 -9.61 14.07
N TYR A 22 -3.93 -8.36 13.74
CA TYR A 22 -3.07 -7.50 12.91
C TYR A 22 -1.73 -7.24 13.59
N ARG A 23 -1.69 -7.02 14.91
CA ARG A 23 -0.45 -6.83 15.67
C ARG A 23 0.47 -8.05 15.58
N MET A 24 -0.10 -9.25 15.58
CA MET A 24 0.65 -10.51 15.48
C MET A 24 1.17 -10.80 14.07
N TYR A 25 0.37 -10.55 13.03
CA TYR A 25 0.65 -11.05 11.68
C TYR A 25 0.83 -9.97 10.62
N GLY A 26 0.53 -8.72 10.95
CA GLY A 26 0.62 -7.58 10.06
C GLY A 26 -0.43 -7.57 8.95
N GLY A 27 -0.22 -6.75 7.93
CA GLY A 27 -1.10 -6.53 6.79
C GLY A 27 -0.65 -5.32 5.98
N GLY A 28 -1.48 -4.89 5.03
CA GLY A 28 -1.26 -3.67 4.25
C GLY A 28 -1.97 -2.47 4.89
N LEU A 29 -1.83 -1.28 4.31
CA LEU A 29 -2.54 -0.08 4.77
C LEU A 29 -4.05 -0.23 4.63
N ALA A 30 -4.53 -0.82 3.51
CA ALA A 30 -5.95 -1.02 3.26
C ALA A 30 -6.64 -1.96 4.27
N THR A 31 -5.87 -2.80 4.96
CA THR A 31 -6.35 -3.69 6.03
C THR A 31 -5.89 -3.23 7.41
N HIS A 32 -5.24 -2.07 7.53
CA HIS A 32 -4.76 -1.57 8.81
C HIS A 32 -5.93 -1.16 9.71
N PRO A 33 -5.98 -1.55 11.00
CA PRO A 33 -7.11 -1.27 11.88
C PRO A 33 -7.44 0.23 12.02
N ILE A 34 -6.42 1.10 12.09
CA ILE A 34 -6.61 2.57 12.13
C ILE A 34 -7.33 3.06 10.87
N VAL A 35 -6.98 2.56 9.69
CA VAL A 35 -7.58 2.98 8.42
C VAL A 35 -9.01 2.45 8.29
N LEU A 36 -9.25 1.21 8.74
CA LEU A 36 -10.60 0.65 8.78
C LEU A 36 -11.50 1.47 9.71
N ASP A 37 -11.06 1.73 10.93
CA ASP A 37 -11.78 2.55 11.92
C ASP A 37 -12.09 3.95 11.39
N PHE A 38 -11.10 4.61 10.76
CA PHE A 38 -11.31 5.89 10.08
C PHE A 38 -12.43 5.79 9.04
N ILE A 39 -12.35 4.84 8.12
CA ILE A 39 -13.38 4.68 7.08
C ILE A 39 -14.76 4.40 7.69
N HIS A 40 -14.85 3.58 8.73
CA HIS A 40 -16.15 3.21 9.33
C HIS A 40 -16.79 4.36 10.11
N LYS A 41 -16.00 5.31 10.60
CA LYS A 41 -16.49 6.57 11.19
C LYS A 41 -17.12 7.51 10.15
N HIS A 42 -16.56 7.58 8.94
CA HIS A 42 -17.03 8.50 7.90
C HIS A 42 -18.03 7.87 6.92
N PHE A 43 -18.04 6.54 6.78
CA PHE A 43 -18.84 5.84 5.77
C PHE A 43 -19.60 4.66 6.37
N LYS A 44 -20.88 4.51 6.01
CA LYS A 44 -21.71 3.36 6.39
C LYS A 44 -21.32 2.11 5.59
N CYS A 45 -20.36 1.35 6.12
CA CYS A 45 -19.80 0.18 5.45
C CYS A 45 -20.61 -1.10 5.66
N GLY A 46 -21.34 -1.20 6.77
CA GLY A 46 -21.94 -2.48 7.18
C GLY A 46 -20.84 -3.50 7.44
N GLU A 47 -19.81 -3.02 8.12
CA GLU A 47 -18.61 -3.73 8.53
C GLU A 47 -18.93 -4.80 9.57
N LYS A 48 -18.24 -5.92 9.44
CA LYS A 48 -18.16 -6.96 10.46
C LYS A 48 -16.74 -7.49 10.48
N TYR A 49 -16.24 -7.77 11.68
CA TYR A 49 -14.94 -8.39 11.85
C TYR A 49 -15.12 -9.88 12.10
N TYR A 50 -14.22 -10.66 11.55
CA TYR A 50 -14.18 -12.11 11.75
C TYR A 50 -12.76 -12.54 12.04
N VAL A 51 -12.60 -13.49 12.95
CA VAL A 51 -11.31 -14.10 13.28
C VAL A 51 -11.36 -15.61 13.15
N ARG A 52 -10.20 -16.22 12.97
CA ARG A 52 -9.98 -17.66 13.14
C ARG A 52 -9.10 -17.92 14.33
N ARG A 53 -9.40 -19.01 15.02
CA ARG A 53 -8.58 -19.53 16.12
C ARG A 53 -8.13 -20.96 15.85
N ASN A 54 -6.95 -21.33 16.33
CA ASN A 54 -6.50 -22.72 16.34
C ASN A 54 -7.18 -23.52 17.47
N SER A 55 -6.80 -24.79 17.65
CA SER A 55 -7.28 -25.66 18.73
C SER A 55 -7.05 -25.06 20.13
N ASP A 56 -5.95 -24.33 20.30
CA ASP A 56 -5.56 -23.70 21.57
C ASP A 56 -6.21 -22.33 21.78
N ARG A 57 -7.22 -21.98 20.97
CA ARG A 57 -7.95 -20.71 20.97
C ARG A 57 -7.08 -19.48 20.65
N LEU A 58 -5.87 -19.66 20.11
CA LEU A 58 -5.01 -18.56 19.68
C LEU A 58 -5.48 -17.99 18.34
N LEU A 59 -5.44 -16.67 18.19
CA LEU A 59 -5.77 -15.99 16.93
C LEU A 59 -4.80 -16.43 15.83
N THR A 60 -5.33 -16.72 14.64
CA THR A 60 -4.51 -17.17 13.49
C THR A 60 -4.81 -16.42 12.20
N ALA A 61 -5.96 -15.76 12.10
CA ALA A 61 -6.29 -14.90 10.97
C ALA A 61 -7.41 -13.94 11.34
N ALA A 62 -7.45 -12.78 10.69
CA ALA A 62 -8.54 -11.81 10.84
C ALA A 62 -8.88 -11.14 9.51
N ILE A 63 -10.17 -10.89 9.30
CA ILE A 63 -10.71 -10.18 8.13
C ILE A 63 -11.78 -9.18 8.57
N CYS A 64 -11.89 -8.08 7.82
CA CYS A 64 -13.01 -7.17 7.88
C CYS A 64 -13.84 -7.35 6.61
N VAL A 65 -15.16 -7.47 6.76
CA VAL A 65 -16.10 -7.75 5.67
C VAL A 65 -17.14 -6.66 5.59
N TRP A 66 -17.32 -6.09 4.40
CA TRP A 66 -18.32 -5.07 4.12
C TRP A 66 -19.55 -5.67 3.46
N ARG A 67 -20.72 -5.21 3.91
CA ARG A 67 -22.05 -5.65 3.42
C ARG A 67 -22.23 -7.17 3.41
N GLY A 68 -21.50 -7.87 4.29
CA GLY A 68 -21.47 -9.33 4.39
C GLY A 68 -20.99 -10.06 3.12
N LYS A 69 -20.33 -9.38 2.17
CA LYS A 69 -20.01 -9.95 0.85
C LYS A 69 -18.59 -9.68 0.35
N PHE A 70 -17.96 -8.59 0.76
CA PHE A 70 -16.68 -8.16 0.21
C PHE A 70 -15.66 -8.01 1.33
N LEU A 71 -14.40 -8.31 1.05
CA LEU A 71 -13.33 -7.83 1.93
C LEU A 71 -13.38 -6.30 2.00
N ALA A 72 -13.09 -5.75 3.18
CA ALA A 72 -12.98 -4.31 3.36
C ALA A 72 -11.97 -3.73 2.38
N ASN A 73 -12.28 -2.54 1.85
CA ASN A 73 -11.50 -1.86 0.82
C ASN A 73 -11.35 -2.61 -0.52
N ASP A 74 -12.07 -3.71 -0.76
CA ASP A 74 -12.08 -4.33 -2.08
C ASP A 74 -12.68 -3.37 -3.13
N PRO A 75 -11.96 -3.05 -4.21
CA PRO A 75 -12.43 -2.18 -5.29
C PRO A 75 -13.76 -2.60 -5.93
N CYS A 76 -14.08 -3.90 -5.89
CA CYS A 76 -15.35 -4.41 -6.42
C CYS A 76 -16.55 -4.09 -5.51
N THR A 77 -16.32 -3.63 -4.29
CA THR A 77 -17.40 -3.18 -3.41
C THR A 77 -18.01 -1.91 -3.96
N PRO A 78 -19.35 -1.80 -4.12
CA PRO A 78 -19.98 -0.57 -4.62
C PRO A 78 -19.61 0.69 -3.82
N LEU A 79 -19.28 0.53 -2.54
CA LEU A 79 -18.87 1.61 -1.64
C LEU A 79 -17.53 2.25 -2.02
N SER A 80 -16.62 1.50 -2.66
CA SER A 80 -15.27 1.98 -3.03
C SER A 80 -15.31 3.23 -3.91
N LYS A 81 -16.39 3.41 -4.69
CA LYS A 81 -16.59 4.56 -5.57
C LYS A 81 -16.88 5.87 -4.83
N TYR A 82 -17.34 5.78 -3.58
CA TYR A 82 -17.73 6.93 -2.75
C TYR A 82 -16.67 7.31 -1.71
N ILE A 83 -15.75 6.38 -1.40
CA ILE A 83 -14.63 6.65 -0.52
C ILE A 83 -13.57 7.42 -1.32
N ARG A 84 -13.50 8.73 -1.10
CA ARG A 84 -12.62 9.66 -1.82
C ARG A 84 -11.34 9.97 -1.02
N ILE A 85 -10.68 8.96 -0.49
CA ILE A 85 -9.37 9.10 0.18
C ILE A 85 -8.32 8.25 -0.53
N ALA A 86 -7.06 8.65 -0.45
CA ALA A 86 -5.96 7.90 -1.04
C ALA A 86 -5.61 6.70 -0.16
N ILE A 87 -6.08 5.51 -0.54
CA ILE A 87 -5.68 4.23 0.07
C ILE A 87 -5.31 3.25 -1.05
N PRO A 88 -4.37 2.31 -0.81
CA PRO A 88 -4.01 1.32 -1.81
C PRO A 88 -5.21 0.42 -2.08
N ASN A 89 -5.47 0.18 -3.37
CA ASN A 89 -6.63 -0.58 -3.82
C ASN A 89 -6.25 -1.64 -4.88
N ASP A 90 -4.95 -1.88 -5.07
CA ASP A 90 -4.42 -2.81 -6.05
C ASP A 90 -4.13 -4.22 -5.47
N GLU A 91 -4.01 -4.30 -4.14
CA GLU A 91 -3.63 -5.49 -3.38
C GLU A 91 -4.22 -5.40 -1.97
N LEU A 92 -4.84 -6.49 -1.49
CA LEU A 92 -5.32 -6.64 -0.12
C LEU A 92 -4.50 -7.75 0.56
N ILE A 93 -3.75 -7.38 1.59
CA ILE A 93 -2.95 -8.29 2.41
C ILE A 93 -3.76 -8.64 3.67
N ILE A 94 -4.10 -9.91 3.82
CA ILE A 94 -4.86 -10.44 4.96
C ILE A 94 -3.91 -10.73 6.11
N SER A 95 -4.28 -10.29 7.32
CA SER A 95 -3.61 -10.64 8.57
C SER A 95 -3.83 -12.12 8.87
N ALA A 96 -2.81 -12.94 8.69
CA ALA A 96 -2.87 -14.37 8.93
C ALA A 96 -1.50 -14.94 9.28
N ALA A 97 -1.49 -15.92 10.17
CA ALA A 97 -0.34 -16.76 10.44
C ALA A 97 0.06 -17.52 9.17
N ARG A 98 1.36 -17.74 8.98
CA ARG A 98 1.94 -18.34 7.76
C ARG A 98 1.37 -19.73 7.46
N GLU A 99 1.17 -20.51 8.51
CA GLU A 99 0.71 -21.89 8.49
C GLU A 99 -0.82 -22.02 8.43
N CYS A 100 -1.55 -20.94 8.71
CA CYS A 100 -3.01 -20.97 8.72
C CYS A 100 -3.56 -21.08 7.29
N ARG A 101 -4.50 -22.01 7.09
CA ARG A 101 -5.22 -22.16 5.81
C ARG A 101 -6.72 -22.09 6.03
N PHE A 102 -7.41 -21.34 5.18
CA PHE A 102 -8.85 -21.09 5.31
C PHE A 102 -9.56 -20.92 3.97
N ILE A 103 -10.86 -21.21 4.01
CA ILE A 103 -11.80 -20.88 2.94
C ILE A 103 -12.43 -19.52 3.27
N LEU A 104 -12.53 -18.66 2.26
CA LEU A 104 -13.23 -17.37 2.34
C LEU A 104 -14.49 -17.43 1.46
N PRO A 105 -15.69 -17.65 2.03
CA PRO A 105 -16.95 -17.62 1.28
C PRO A 105 -17.44 -16.18 1.07
N ILE A 106 -16.55 -15.31 0.58
CA ILE A 106 -16.80 -13.90 0.27
C ILE A 106 -16.15 -13.54 -1.08
N LYS A 107 -16.45 -12.37 -1.61
CA LYS A 107 -15.92 -11.91 -2.90
C LYS A 107 -14.68 -11.05 -2.70
N SER A 108 -13.63 -11.40 -3.42
CA SER A 108 -12.51 -10.51 -3.68
C SER A 108 -11.80 -10.88 -4.98
N LYS A 109 -11.22 -9.88 -5.65
CA LYS A 109 -10.33 -10.05 -6.82
C LYS A 109 -8.93 -9.53 -6.58
N PHE A 110 -8.60 -9.19 -5.34
CA PHE A 110 -7.42 -8.40 -4.97
C PHE A 110 -6.57 -9.06 -3.88
N ILE A 111 -6.66 -10.39 -3.72
CA ILE A 111 -5.90 -11.10 -2.69
C ILE A 111 -4.40 -11.04 -3.00
N SER A 112 -3.62 -10.57 -2.03
CA SER A 112 -2.17 -10.50 -2.16
C SER A 112 -1.54 -11.87 -2.47
N PRO A 113 -0.49 -11.96 -3.32
CA PRO A 113 0.34 -13.15 -3.43
C PRO A 113 0.96 -13.59 -2.10
N LEU A 114 1.11 -12.70 -1.12
CA LEU A 114 1.57 -13.06 0.23
C LEU A 114 0.61 -14.03 0.92
N ASN A 115 -0.69 -14.01 0.57
CA ASN A 115 -1.69 -14.90 1.14
C ASN A 115 -1.99 -16.15 0.29
N ILE A 116 -1.17 -16.45 -0.73
CA ILE A 116 -1.41 -17.57 -1.66
C ILE A 116 -1.51 -18.94 -0.97
N LYS A 117 -0.76 -19.13 0.12
CA LYS A 117 -0.79 -20.37 0.92
C LYS A 117 -1.94 -20.39 1.94
N ASN A 118 -2.50 -19.22 2.28
CA ASN A 118 -3.56 -19.12 3.29
C ASN A 118 -4.94 -19.36 2.69
N VAL A 119 -5.27 -18.72 1.55
CA VAL A 119 -6.63 -18.73 0.99
C VAL A 119 -6.83 -19.93 0.05
N ILE A 120 -7.42 -21.00 0.57
CA ILE A 120 -7.57 -22.29 -0.13
C ILE A 120 -8.38 -22.13 -1.43
N ASN A 121 -9.51 -21.42 -1.36
CA ASN A 121 -10.40 -21.22 -2.50
C ASN A 121 -10.01 -19.99 -3.33
N SER A 122 -8.72 -19.80 -3.62
CA SER A 122 -8.24 -18.70 -4.45
C SER A 122 -7.54 -19.19 -5.72
N THR A 123 -7.55 -18.35 -6.76
CA THR A 123 -6.75 -18.56 -7.97
C THR A 123 -6.00 -17.28 -8.34
N TYR A 124 -4.73 -17.44 -8.70
CA TYR A 124 -3.83 -16.38 -9.16
C TYR A 124 -3.59 -16.42 -10.68
N ILE A 125 -4.12 -17.46 -11.32
CA ILE A 125 -4.04 -17.68 -12.77
C ILE A 125 -5.24 -17.03 -13.44
N PHE A 126 -6.46 -17.35 -13.00
CA PHE A 126 -7.71 -16.93 -13.66
C PHE A 126 -8.27 -15.62 -13.11
N ASN A 127 -7.50 -14.53 -13.13
CA ASN A 127 -7.93 -13.24 -12.60
C ASN A 127 -7.75 -12.06 -13.56
N ALA A 128 -8.11 -12.25 -14.84
CA ALA A 128 -8.02 -11.22 -15.89
C ALA A 128 -6.64 -10.54 -15.94
N ASN A 129 -5.57 -11.32 -15.75
CA ASN A 129 -4.19 -10.84 -15.70
C ASN A 129 -3.96 -9.68 -14.72
N ARG A 130 -4.73 -9.56 -13.63
CA ARG A 130 -4.43 -8.61 -12.55
C ARG A 130 -3.04 -8.93 -11.99
N ARG A 131 -2.21 -7.90 -11.91
CA ARG A 131 -0.83 -7.93 -11.41
C ARG A 131 -0.57 -6.73 -10.50
N VAL A 132 0.41 -6.87 -9.62
CA VAL A 132 1.01 -5.79 -8.86
C VAL A 132 2.48 -5.65 -9.25
N CYS A 133 2.97 -4.41 -9.30
CA CYS A 133 4.36 -4.07 -9.56
C CYS A 133 5.14 -4.09 -8.24
N ILE A 134 6.06 -5.03 -8.06
CA ILE A 134 6.96 -5.09 -6.90
C ILE A 134 8.36 -4.65 -7.34
N ALA A 135 8.95 -3.69 -6.64
CA ALA A 135 10.30 -3.20 -6.93
C ALA A 135 11.30 -4.37 -7.00
N LYS A 136 12.19 -4.30 -7.97
CA LYS A 136 13.31 -5.24 -8.11
C LYS A 136 14.29 -5.01 -6.98
N GLU A 137 14.87 -6.10 -6.50
CA GLU A 137 15.96 -6.05 -5.52
C GLU A 137 17.20 -5.32 -6.07
N LEU A 138 18.09 -4.89 -5.18
CA LEU A 138 19.37 -4.32 -5.56
C LEU A 138 20.36 -5.44 -5.85
N GLY A 139 20.94 -5.46 -7.06
CA GLY A 139 21.93 -6.47 -7.44
C GLY A 139 21.74 -6.99 -8.85
N ASN A 140 22.41 -8.10 -9.16
CA ASN A 140 22.49 -8.63 -10.53
C ASN A 140 21.15 -9.17 -11.05
N GLU A 141 20.27 -9.66 -10.18
CA GLU A 141 18.94 -10.19 -10.55
C GLU A 141 17.85 -9.11 -10.59
N GLY A 142 18.19 -7.87 -10.22
CA GLY A 142 17.25 -6.75 -10.17
C GLY A 142 17.82 -5.47 -10.75
N ILE A 143 17.97 -4.42 -9.93
CA ILE A 143 18.58 -3.17 -10.34
C ILE A 143 20.11 -3.35 -10.33
N SER A 144 20.69 -3.51 -11.52
CA SER A 144 22.14 -3.76 -11.68
C SER A 144 23.03 -2.68 -11.08
N ILE A 145 24.23 -3.04 -10.62
CA ILE A 145 25.22 -2.12 -10.04
C ILE A 145 25.50 -0.92 -10.96
N LYS A 146 25.59 -1.14 -12.27
CA LYS A 146 25.75 -0.08 -13.28
C LYS A 146 24.59 0.93 -13.23
N SER A 147 23.36 0.43 -13.11
CA SER A 147 22.16 1.29 -12.98
C SER A 147 22.14 2.04 -11.67
N GLN A 148 22.49 1.37 -10.56
CA GLN A 148 22.60 2.00 -9.24
C GLN A 148 23.60 3.17 -9.27
N ASN A 149 24.81 2.95 -9.79
CA ASN A 149 25.83 3.99 -9.92
C ASN A 149 25.35 5.16 -10.79
N LYS A 150 24.66 4.87 -11.91
CA LYS A 150 24.03 5.90 -12.74
C LYS A 150 23.04 6.76 -11.95
N TYR A 151 22.18 6.16 -11.13
CA TYR A 151 21.23 6.92 -10.31
C TYR A 151 21.93 7.71 -9.19
N LYS A 152 22.94 7.12 -8.52
CA LYS A 152 23.78 7.82 -7.54
C LYS A 152 24.45 9.06 -8.14
N ASP A 153 24.99 8.95 -9.35
CA ASP A 153 25.62 10.09 -10.02
C ASP A 153 24.62 11.16 -10.46
N ARG A 154 23.43 10.76 -10.93
CA ARG A 154 22.34 11.70 -11.24
C ARG A 154 21.86 12.42 -9.98
N LEU A 155 21.77 11.70 -8.86
CA LEU A 155 21.38 12.27 -7.57
C LEU A 155 22.43 13.28 -7.09
N LYS A 156 23.72 12.93 -7.14
CA LYS A 156 24.83 13.87 -6.86
C LYS A 156 24.75 15.13 -7.71
N ARG A 157 24.46 15.02 -9.01
CA ARG A 157 24.26 16.19 -9.89
C ARG A 157 23.05 17.03 -9.50
N PHE A 158 21.94 16.39 -9.13
CA PHE A 158 20.74 17.09 -8.64
C PHE A 158 21.05 17.86 -7.34
N LEU A 159 21.74 17.25 -6.39
CA LEU A 159 22.15 17.89 -5.14
C LEU A 159 23.06 19.11 -5.40
N LYS A 160 24.07 18.96 -6.27
CA LYS A 160 24.95 20.08 -6.70
C LYS A 160 24.19 21.23 -7.37
N ALA A 161 23.06 20.94 -8.01
CA ALA A 161 22.23 21.94 -8.68
C ALA A 161 21.24 22.66 -7.75
N GLY A 162 21.35 22.48 -6.43
CA GLY A 162 20.43 23.05 -5.44
C GLY A 162 19.28 22.13 -5.03
N GLY A 163 19.36 20.85 -5.39
CA GLY A 163 18.44 19.83 -4.93
C GLY A 163 18.73 19.38 -3.50
N LYS A 164 17.70 18.93 -2.78
CA LYS A 164 17.83 18.29 -1.45
C LYS A 164 16.91 17.07 -1.38
N ILE A 165 17.27 16.12 -0.52
CA ILE A 165 16.45 14.97 -0.15
C ILE A 165 16.17 15.12 1.34
N VAL A 166 14.91 15.10 1.72
CA VAL A 166 14.49 15.23 3.13
C VAL A 166 13.55 14.08 3.45
N ASP A 167 13.69 13.51 4.64
CA ASP A 167 12.78 12.47 5.13
C ASP A 167 11.39 13.04 5.39
N CYS A 168 10.32 12.30 5.08
CA CYS A 168 8.97 12.73 5.41
C CYS A 168 8.75 12.85 6.93
N GLU A 169 9.52 12.13 7.74
CA GLU A 169 9.49 12.22 9.21
C GLU A 169 9.88 13.61 9.73
N SER A 170 10.52 14.45 8.90
CA SER A 170 10.88 15.83 9.25
C SER A 170 9.71 16.83 9.15
N PHE A 171 8.51 16.37 8.82
CA PHE A 171 7.34 17.22 8.57
C PHE A 171 6.15 16.80 9.42
N SER A 172 5.34 17.77 9.80
CA SER A 172 4.02 17.53 10.40
C SER A 172 3.05 16.90 9.39
N PRO A 173 1.98 16.22 9.85
CA PRO A 173 0.99 15.65 8.95
C PRO A 173 0.36 16.68 8.00
N ARG A 174 0.14 17.90 8.52
CA ARG A 174 -0.40 19.01 7.75
C ARG A 174 0.55 19.46 6.64
N GLU A 175 1.84 19.60 6.93
CA GLU A 175 2.84 19.93 5.90
C GLU A 175 2.93 18.82 4.83
N ILE A 176 2.86 17.56 5.22
CA ILE A 176 2.81 16.43 4.26
C ILE A 176 1.56 16.51 3.39
N ALA A 177 0.39 16.81 3.95
CA ALA A 177 -0.84 16.98 3.20
C ALA A 177 -0.74 18.15 2.20
N ASP A 178 -0.21 19.30 2.64
CA ASP A 178 -0.02 20.48 1.79
C ASP A 178 0.94 20.18 0.62
N ILE A 179 2.06 19.50 0.89
CA ILE A 179 3.01 19.04 -0.13
C ILE A 179 2.32 18.07 -1.11
N TYR A 180 1.58 17.09 -0.57
CA TYR A 180 0.85 16.10 -1.36
C TYR A 180 -0.13 16.76 -2.33
N PHE A 181 -0.98 17.67 -1.84
CA PHE A 181 -1.97 18.34 -2.68
C PHE A 181 -1.32 19.26 -3.71
N SER A 182 -0.38 20.11 -3.28
CA SER A 182 0.33 21.05 -4.17
C SER A 182 1.03 20.32 -5.32
N LEU A 183 1.76 19.25 -5.03
CA LEU A 183 2.50 18.50 -6.04
C LEU A 183 1.62 17.59 -6.89
N THR A 184 0.52 17.08 -6.34
CA THR A 184 -0.45 16.27 -7.11
C THR A 184 -1.19 17.14 -8.12
N GLU A 185 -1.60 18.34 -7.71
CA GLU A 185 -2.23 19.32 -8.59
C GLU A 185 -1.26 19.79 -9.69
N LYS A 186 -0.01 20.13 -9.35
CA LYS A 186 1.01 20.45 -10.38
C LYS A 186 1.20 19.34 -11.41
N ARG A 187 1.07 18.07 -11.01
CA ARG A 187 1.28 16.93 -11.88
C ARG A 187 0.08 16.58 -12.76
N TRP A 188 -1.13 16.67 -12.21
CA TRP A 188 -2.35 16.16 -12.84
C TRP A 188 -3.39 17.22 -13.18
N GLY A 189 -3.19 18.46 -12.74
CA GLY A 189 -4.14 19.56 -12.85
C GLY A 189 -5.32 19.48 -11.87
N SER A 190 -5.46 18.39 -11.13
CA SER A 190 -6.50 18.20 -10.10
C SER A 190 -6.12 17.06 -9.14
N CYS A 191 -6.79 17.02 -8.00
CA CYS A 191 -6.69 15.92 -7.04
C CYS A 191 -8.10 15.37 -6.76
N CYS A 192 -8.36 14.11 -7.09
CA CYS A 192 -9.69 13.51 -6.99
C CYS A 192 -10.03 12.93 -5.60
N VAL A 193 -9.28 13.31 -4.57
CA VAL A 193 -9.54 12.93 -3.17
C VAL A 193 -10.06 14.13 -2.40
N ASP A 194 -10.86 13.84 -1.38
CA ASP A 194 -11.38 14.80 -0.43
C ASP A 194 -10.25 15.36 0.43
N ARG A 195 -10.12 16.69 0.49
CA ARG A 195 -8.96 17.34 1.10
C ARG A 195 -8.98 17.20 2.61
N GLU A 196 -10.12 17.49 3.20
CA GLU A 196 -10.36 17.47 4.64
C GLU A 196 -10.16 16.05 5.17
N LEU A 197 -10.82 15.06 4.56
CA LEU A 197 -10.66 13.66 4.96
C LEU A 197 -9.24 13.13 4.76
N THR A 198 -8.53 13.59 3.72
CA THR A 198 -7.13 13.20 3.52
C THR A 198 -6.22 13.78 4.59
N GLN A 199 -6.45 15.03 5.02
CA GLN A 199 -5.68 15.64 6.10
C GLN A 199 -5.92 14.89 7.42
N GLU A 200 -7.18 14.62 7.77
CA GLU A 200 -7.52 13.83 8.97
C GLU A 200 -6.89 12.43 8.93
N LEU A 201 -6.92 11.77 7.77
CA LEU A 201 -6.25 10.50 7.59
C LEU A 201 -4.74 10.62 7.82
N PHE A 202 -4.08 11.62 7.23
CA PHE A 202 -2.64 11.83 7.36
C PHE A 202 -2.21 12.08 8.81
N GLU A 203 -3.01 12.81 9.59
CA GLU A 203 -2.80 12.98 11.02
C GLU A 203 -2.84 11.62 11.76
N LEU A 204 -3.81 10.77 11.43
CA LEU A 204 -3.95 9.45 12.04
C LEU A 204 -2.85 8.46 11.62
N ILE A 205 -2.43 8.49 10.36
CA ILE A 205 -1.45 7.54 9.81
C ILE A 205 -0.04 8.09 9.74
N GLN A 206 0.25 9.25 10.33
CA GLN A 206 1.60 9.86 10.31
C GLN A 206 2.71 8.85 10.64
N PRO A 207 2.58 7.97 11.67
CA PRO A 207 3.62 6.99 11.99
C PRO A 207 3.86 5.95 10.89
N LEU A 208 2.91 5.81 9.96
CA LEU A 208 2.98 4.90 8.81
C LEU A 208 3.46 5.60 7.54
N ILE A 209 3.40 6.93 7.44
CA ILE A 209 3.91 7.67 6.27
C ILE A 209 5.43 7.54 6.23
N TRP A 210 5.96 7.14 5.09
CA TRP A 210 7.38 6.84 4.95
C TRP A 210 7.94 7.32 3.60
N GLY A 211 9.24 7.58 3.57
CA GLY A 211 9.99 7.82 2.33
C GLY A 211 10.62 9.20 2.29
N ASN A 212 11.03 9.61 1.10
CA ASN A 212 11.73 10.88 0.90
C ASN A 212 10.85 11.88 0.14
N ILE A 213 11.17 13.15 0.35
CA ILE A 213 10.67 14.29 -0.41
C ILE A 213 11.88 14.94 -1.09
N LEU A 214 11.76 15.21 -2.40
CA LEU A 214 12.77 16.00 -3.10
C LEU A 214 12.41 17.48 -3.03
N PHE A 215 13.41 18.28 -2.73
CA PHE A 215 13.34 19.73 -2.79
C PHE A 215 14.28 20.25 -3.87
N TYR A 216 13.93 21.39 -4.46
CA TYR A 216 14.79 22.12 -5.37
C TYR A 216 14.70 23.61 -5.05
N LYS A 217 15.84 24.25 -4.74
CA LYS A 217 15.91 25.64 -4.27
C LYS A 217 14.91 25.90 -3.12
N ASP A 218 14.95 25.01 -2.12
CA ASP A 218 14.12 25.05 -0.90
C ASP A 218 12.60 24.93 -1.10
N LYS A 219 12.14 24.52 -2.29
CA LYS A 219 10.74 24.21 -2.56
C LYS A 219 10.54 22.72 -2.79
N PRO A 220 9.49 22.10 -2.22
CA PRO A 220 9.17 20.70 -2.50
C PRO A 220 8.86 20.55 -3.99
N CYS A 221 9.45 19.54 -4.63
CA CYS A 221 9.38 19.35 -6.07
C CYS A 221 8.94 17.94 -6.49
N ALA A 222 9.15 16.92 -5.65
CA ALA A 222 8.58 15.59 -5.87
C ALA A 222 8.27 14.89 -4.55
N PHE A 223 7.11 14.25 -4.50
CA PHE A 223 6.62 13.50 -3.35
C PHE A 223 5.91 12.23 -3.82
N HIS A 224 6.17 11.13 -3.11
CA HIS A 224 5.39 9.91 -3.23
C HIS A 224 4.72 9.68 -1.89
N PHE A 225 3.39 9.58 -1.90
CA PHE A 225 2.67 9.08 -0.75
C PHE A 225 2.93 7.57 -0.66
N ILE A 226 3.78 7.19 0.29
CA ILE A 226 4.15 5.82 0.58
C ILE A 226 3.87 5.55 2.05
N THR A 227 3.34 4.36 2.33
CA THR A 227 3.18 3.89 3.70
C THR A 227 4.04 2.69 3.97
N LYS A 228 4.52 2.58 5.21
CA LYS A 228 5.27 1.44 5.75
C LYS A 228 4.38 0.65 6.71
N THR A 229 4.19 -0.62 6.41
CA THR A 229 3.50 -1.62 7.24
C THR A 229 4.37 -2.87 7.31
N PHE A 230 3.84 -3.99 7.80
CA PHE A 230 4.61 -5.22 7.93
C PHE A 230 3.72 -6.44 7.74
N THR A 231 4.36 -7.59 7.50
CA THR A 231 3.81 -8.92 7.72
C THR A 231 4.82 -9.71 8.56
N SER A 232 4.51 -10.96 8.92
CA SER A 232 5.45 -11.83 9.64
C SER A 232 6.79 -12.05 8.91
N GLU A 233 6.83 -11.86 7.59
CA GLU A 233 8.03 -12.13 6.77
C GLU A 233 8.63 -10.87 6.15
N HIS A 234 7.87 -9.78 5.99
CA HIS A 234 8.29 -8.63 5.18
C HIS A 234 7.99 -7.29 5.86
N THR A 235 8.86 -6.31 5.63
CA THR A 235 8.47 -4.91 5.77
C THR A 235 7.81 -4.47 4.47
N ILE A 236 6.59 -3.97 4.54
CA ILE A 236 5.78 -3.65 3.36
C ILE A 236 5.83 -2.14 3.10
N PHE A 237 6.17 -1.75 1.87
CA PHE A 237 6.09 -0.36 1.42
C PHE A 237 5.07 -0.26 0.30
N GLU A 238 4.04 0.56 0.47
CA GLU A 238 2.96 0.73 -0.52
C GLU A 238 3.02 2.14 -1.11
N PHE A 239 3.46 2.25 -2.37
CA PHE A 239 3.41 3.51 -3.11
C PHE A 239 2.02 3.72 -3.70
N ILE A 240 1.27 4.65 -3.10
CA ILE A 240 -0.14 4.88 -3.38
C ILE A 240 -0.31 5.93 -4.48
N GLN A 241 0.35 7.08 -4.34
CA GLN A 241 0.19 8.19 -5.28
C GLN A 241 1.42 9.09 -5.33
N ALA A 242 1.62 9.76 -6.47
CA ALA A 242 2.74 10.68 -6.67
C ALA A 242 2.27 12.07 -7.08
N GLY A 243 2.90 13.08 -6.47
CA GLY A 243 2.90 14.46 -6.90
C GLY A 243 4.30 14.86 -7.36
N MET A 244 4.39 15.70 -8.39
CA MET A 244 5.67 16.29 -8.79
C MET A 244 5.46 17.58 -9.58
N ASP A 245 6.42 18.49 -9.46
CA ASP A 245 6.50 19.67 -10.31
C ASP A 245 7.04 19.27 -11.69
N ILE A 246 6.22 19.50 -12.72
CA ILE A 246 6.48 19.10 -14.11
C ILE A 246 6.99 20.26 -14.97
N SER A 247 7.46 21.36 -14.37
CA SER A 247 8.10 22.47 -15.08
C SER A 247 9.34 22.02 -15.86
N ASP A 248 9.67 22.72 -16.94
CA ASP A 248 10.82 22.40 -17.78
C ASP A 248 12.15 22.44 -17.01
N GLU A 249 12.26 23.34 -16.03
CA GLU A 249 13.42 23.42 -15.14
C GLU A 249 13.65 22.10 -14.39
N LEU A 250 12.58 21.42 -13.95
CA LEU A 250 12.69 20.20 -13.16
C LEU A 250 12.66 18.92 -14.00
N ARG A 251 12.05 18.95 -15.19
CA ARG A 251 12.07 17.84 -16.15
C ARG A 251 13.49 17.42 -16.50
N LYS A 252 14.42 18.37 -16.66
CA LYS A 252 15.84 18.09 -16.98
C LYS A 252 16.55 17.24 -15.92
N HIS A 253 16.09 17.30 -14.67
CA HIS A 253 16.65 16.51 -13.56
C HIS A 253 16.01 15.11 -13.44
N SER A 254 14.87 14.89 -14.10
CA SER A 254 14.09 13.65 -14.00
C SER A 254 13.76 13.27 -12.55
N ILE A 255 13.32 14.24 -11.76
CA ILE A 255 13.10 14.13 -10.32
C ILE A 255 12.23 12.93 -9.91
N GLY A 256 11.28 12.51 -10.76
CA GLY A 256 10.48 11.31 -10.51
C GLY A 256 11.30 10.03 -10.45
N SER A 257 12.27 9.84 -11.34
CA SER A 257 13.17 8.68 -11.31
C SER A 257 14.17 8.74 -10.16
N LEU A 258 14.62 9.95 -9.80
CA LEU A 258 15.48 10.16 -8.62
C LEU A 258 14.76 9.80 -7.34
N LEU A 259 13.49 10.22 -7.20
CA LEU A 259 12.69 9.92 -6.03
C LEU A 259 12.38 8.42 -5.93
N ILE A 260 12.03 7.76 -7.05
CA ILE A 260 11.87 6.29 -7.07
C ILE A 260 13.15 5.61 -6.58
N TRP A 261 14.30 5.94 -7.18
CA TRP A 261 15.58 5.36 -6.79
C TRP A 261 15.89 5.57 -5.31
N SER A 262 15.74 6.81 -4.83
CA SER A 262 16.05 7.19 -3.46
C SER A 262 15.20 6.42 -2.45
N ASN A 263 13.92 6.19 -2.73
CA ASN A 263 13.05 5.42 -1.86
C ASN A 263 13.32 3.91 -1.92
N ILE A 264 13.65 3.35 -3.09
CA ILE A 264 14.06 1.93 -3.20
C ILE A 264 15.38 1.70 -2.45
N GLU A 265 16.38 2.55 -2.66
CA GLU A 265 17.67 2.44 -1.97
C GLU A 265 17.47 2.54 -0.45
N LYS A 266 16.68 3.52 0.03
CA LYS A 266 16.37 3.69 1.45
C LYS A 266 15.67 2.47 2.04
N ALA A 267 14.74 1.85 1.31
CA ALA A 267 14.03 0.67 1.79
C ALA A 267 14.99 -0.51 2.00
N HIS A 268 15.83 -0.81 1.01
CA HIS A 268 16.80 -1.91 1.09
C HIS A 268 17.97 -1.63 2.04
N SER A 269 18.33 -0.38 2.29
CA SER A 269 19.39 -0.05 3.25
C SER A 269 18.93 -0.11 4.70
N GLN A 270 17.64 0.07 4.97
CA GLN A 270 17.06 0.08 6.31
C GLN A 270 16.40 -1.26 6.69
N TYR A 271 15.96 -2.06 5.72
CA TYR A 271 15.18 -3.27 5.97
C TYR A 271 15.63 -4.42 5.06
N GLU A 272 15.91 -5.58 5.68
CA GLU A 272 16.37 -6.78 4.98
C GLU A 272 15.31 -7.34 4.02
N ASN A 273 14.09 -7.56 4.53
CA ASN A 273 12.97 -8.13 3.75
C ASN A 273 12.00 -7.03 3.26
N ALA A 274 12.53 -6.02 2.59
CA ALA A 274 11.74 -4.92 2.05
C ALA A 274 10.92 -5.36 0.82
N ARG A 275 9.59 -5.34 0.94
CA ARG A 275 8.67 -5.54 -0.19
C ARG A 275 8.01 -4.23 -0.59
N TYR A 276 8.54 -3.62 -1.64
CA TYR A 276 8.07 -2.33 -2.13
C TYR A 276 7.09 -2.51 -3.30
N SER A 277 5.81 -2.24 -3.07
CA SER A 277 4.74 -2.26 -4.07
C SER A 277 4.52 -0.89 -4.72
N PHE A 278 4.44 -0.86 -6.04
CA PHE A 278 4.03 0.30 -6.84
C PHE A 278 2.54 0.21 -7.21
N GLY A 279 1.78 -0.74 -6.68
CA GLY A 279 0.39 -0.96 -7.07
C GLY A 279 0.27 -1.55 -8.49
N CYS A 280 -0.83 -1.29 -9.17
CA CYS A 280 -1.10 -1.88 -10.49
C CYS A 280 -0.14 -1.38 -11.58
N PRO A 281 0.12 -2.18 -12.65
CA PRO A 281 0.98 -1.82 -13.79
C PRO A 281 0.31 -0.81 -14.74
N SER A 282 -0.26 0.28 -14.22
CA SER A 282 -1.01 1.28 -14.98
C SER A 282 -0.15 2.19 -15.87
N ARG A 283 1.18 2.14 -15.73
CA ARG A 283 2.13 2.98 -16.47
C ARG A 283 3.40 2.20 -16.82
N GLU A 284 3.84 2.33 -18.07
CA GLU A 284 4.99 1.59 -18.60
C GLU A 284 6.27 1.78 -17.79
N TYR A 285 6.50 2.99 -17.25
CA TYR A 285 7.72 3.25 -16.50
C TYR A 285 7.88 2.33 -15.28
N LYS A 286 6.79 1.82 -14.70
CA LYS A 286 6.83 0.93 -13.53
C LYS A 286 7.58 -0.37 -13.86
N LEU A 287 7.47 -0.88 -15.09
CA LEU A 287 8.15 -2.10 -15.53
C LEU A 287 9.68 -1.97 -15.58
N ARG A 288 10.21 -0.75 -15.62
CA ARG A 288 11.65 -0.51 -15.48
C ARG A 288 12.15 -0.83 -14.07
N TRP A 289 11.31 -0.53 -13.07
CA TRP A 289 11.65 -0.63 -11.65
C TRP A 289 11.17 -1.92 -11.00
N CYS A 290 10.16 -2.57 -11.58
CA CYS A 290 9.41 -3.61 -10.90
C CYS A 290 9.36 -4.92 -11.70
N ASN A 291 9.24 -6.02 -10.96
CA ASN A 291 8.74 -7.29 -11.44
C ASN A 291 7.22 -7.35 -11.22
N LEU A 292 6.52 -8.17 -12.00
CA LEU A 292 5.07 -8.34 -11.88
C LEU A 292 4.76 -9.59 -11.04
N GLN A 293 3.90 -9.43 -10.03
CA GLN A 293 3.35 -10.55 -9.27
C GLN A 293 1.84 -10.71 -9.54
N PRO A 294 1.32 -11.95 -9.64
CA PRO A 294 -0.10 -12.18 -9.83
C PRO A 294 -0.92 -11.78 -8.59
N ILE A 295 -2.10 -11.23 -8.84
CA ILE A 295 -3.08 -10.92 -7.79
C ILE A 295 -4.18 -11.98 -7.82
N GLY A 296 -4.53 -12.49 -6.64
CA GLY A 296 -5.48 -13.58 -6.47
C GLY A 296 -6.92 -13.10 -6.48
N ARG A 297 -7.82 -13.96 -6.94
CA ARG A 297 -9.26 -13.83 -6.69
C ARG A 297 -9.75 -15.00 -5.87
N ILE A 298 -10.76 -14.73 -5.06
CA ILE A 298 -11.51 -15.78 -4.39
C ILE A 298 -12.47 -16.41 -5.41
N LEU A 299 -12.50 -17.74 -5.42
CA LEU A 299 -13.49 -18.56 -6.07
C LEU A 299 -14.62 -18.76 -5.05
N SER A 300 -15.62 -17.88 -5.12
CA SER A 300 -16.78 -17.95 -4.22
C SER A 300 -17.62 -19.17 -4.56
N LEU A 301 -17.92 -19.96 -3.53
CA LEU A 301 -18.89 -21.05 -3.53
C LEU A 301 -20.31 -20.52 -3.74
#